data_AF-A0A7C6H7F2-F1
#
_entry.id   AF-A0A7C6H7F2-F1
#
_cell.length_a   1.000
_cell.length_b   1.000
_cell.length_c   1.000
_cell.angle_alpha   90.00
_cell.angle_beta   90.00
_cell.angle_gamma   90.00
#
_symmetry.space_group_name_H-M   'P 1'
#
loop_
_entity.id
_entity.type
_entity.pdbx_description
1 polymer ?
#
loop_
_entity_poly.entity_id
_entity_poly.type
_entity_poly.pdbx_seq_one_letter_code
_entity_poly.pdbx_strand_id
1 'polypeptide(L)'
;MSTNVTLKDSTLANAESTVPGWRVFLNEYLERRRDDQDLSDMAIQAYWFADYLAKRRREALGVKFSEKFSNLKSLDKPINGHKACVTSYRDGHCTHAMIHTNLKKRKRYSLGSESLTVKQTQPSIFVILSTKESKESQICPNCGSESPTAECMNGCPYCGTKFNIKQYQNKISGESRGITALDFHRLLFASLGITSLIIIIKQLIDNTHGNVVLNILIGLFIGLIFGLLPYMAVQIPMLVFVFFPRVVRDNRLSDYCKILRKNDPNMSAGEVSSDFESRVRAYFLAGKDDNIHFVSKVESSEQYADVADAMIVSYNKLLTMPSTEYQTIRAHMTVQLIRVKDGKLISEKLPFTADFSRNKESKTQALPDNEVFTCPSCAGAISILEGGHCRFCGNNTDLSKHGFTLQLMEPGWVA
;
A
#
# COMPACT_ATOMS: atom_id res chain seq x y z
N MET A 1 -21.31 12.58 -22.04
CA MET A 1 -21.54 13.41 -20.84
C MET A 1 -20.49 13.06 -19.81
N SER A 2 -19.47 13.90 -19.74
CA SER A 2 -18.26 13.77 -18.94
C SER A 2 -18.51 14.23 -17.50
N THR A 3 -18.43 13.34 -16.54
CA THR A 3 -18.27 13.73 -15.13
C THR A 3 -16.79 13.93 -14.85
N ASN A 4 -16.31 15.11 -15.24
CA ASN A 4 -15.19 15.77 -14.58
C ASN A 4 -15.54 15.90 -13.11
N VAL A 5 -15.09 14.97 -12.28
CA VAL A 5 -14.87 15.28 -10.87
C VAL A 5 -13.70 16.25 -10.89
N THR A 6 -14.01 17.53 -10.79
CA THR A 6 -13.08 18.62 -10.52
C THR A 6 -12.23 18.26 -9.30
N LEU A 7 -11.07 17.67 -9.56
CA LEU A 7 -9.88 17.75 -8.74
C LEU A 7 -9.51 19.24 -8.66
N LYS A 8 -10.13 19.95 -7.73
CA LYS A 8 -9.76 21.32 -7.39
C LYS A 8 -8.36 21.27 -6.77
N ASP A 9 -7.37 21.67 -7.55
CA ASP A 9 -6.09 22.29 -7.17
C ASP A 9 -5.53 21.92 -5.78
N SER A 10 -4.94 20.73 -5.65
CA SER A 10 -3.90 20.49 -4.63
C SER A 10 -2.53 20.81 -5.24
N THR A 11 -2.22 22.10 -5.31
CA THR A 11 -0.87 22.53 -5.66
C THR A 11 0.13 22.00 -4.62
N LEU A 12 1.34 21.69 -5.07
CA LEU A 12 2.45 21.20 -4.24
C LEU A 12 2.75 22.08 -3.01
N ALA A 13 2.42 23.37 -3.08
CA ALA A 13 2.55 24.35 -2.00
C ALA A 13 1.53 24.09 -0.86
N ASN A 14 0.33 23.61 -1.21
CA ASN A 14 -0.73 23.28 -0.25
C ASN A 14 -0.42 21.98 0.53
N ALA A 15 0.45 21.13 -0.02
CA ALA A 15 0.88 19.89 0.62
C ALA A 15 1.90 20.12 1.74
N GLU A 16 2.88 21.00 1.51
CA GLU A 16 3.94 21.32 2.47
C GLU A 16 3.42 22.19 3.62
N SER A 17 2.40 23.02 3.35
CA SER A 17 1.66 23.73 4.39
C SER A 17 0.76 22.80 5.22
N THR A 18 0.38 21.64 4.68
CA THR A 18 -0.52 20.69 5.35
C THR A 18 0.23 19.62 6.14
N VAL A 19 1.34 19.11 5.60
CA VAL A 19 2.27 18.20 6.30
C VAL A 19 3.70 18.70 6.11
N PRO A 20 4.23 19.50 7.03
CA PRO A 20 5.58 20.04 6.93
C PRO A 20 6.63 18.92 6.86
N GLY A 21 7.59 19.06 5.95
CA GLY A 21 8.73 18.16 5.85
C GLY A 21 8.41 16.74 5.34
N TRP A 22 7.22 16.48 4.80
CA TRP A 22 6.81 15.14 4.36
C TRP A 22 7.78 14.49 3.36
N ARG A 23 8.49 15.28 2.54
CA ARG A 23 9.47 14.77 1.57
C ARG A 23 10.71 14.21 2.23
N VAL A 24 11.29 14.96 3.17
CA VAL A 24 12.48 14.55 3.92
C VAL A 24 12.15 13.28 4.69
N PHE A 25 10.99 13.29 5.37
CA PHE A 25 10.46 12.14 6.09
C PHE A 25 10.26 10.92 5.20
N LEU A 26 9.64 11.08 4.02
CA LEU A 26 9.43 9.97 3.10
C LEU A 26 10.75 9.46 2.51
N ASN A 27 11.69 10.33 2.16
CA ASN A 27 13.00 9.93 1.67
C ASN A 27 13.76 9.10 2.71
N GLU A 28 13.80 9.57 3.96
CA GLU A 28 14.40 8.84 5.07
C GLU A 28 13.75 7.47 5.27
N TYR A 29 12.41 7.40 5.23
CA TYR A 29 11.69 6.14 5.31
C TYR A 29 12.09 5.16 4.19
N LEU A 30 12.21 5.65 2.95
CA LEU A 30 12.58 4.82 1.80
C LEU A 30 14.03 4.31 1.90
N GLU A 31 14.94 5.11 2.48
CA GLU A 31 16.32 4.71 2.74
C GLU A 31 16.40 3.66 3.85
N ARG A 32 15.72 3.88 4.98
CA ARG A 32 15.68 2.90 6.08
C ARG A 32 15.04 1.58 5.65
N ARG A 33 13.98 1.62 4.81
CA ARG A 33 13.36 0.45 4.18
C ARG A 33 14.32 -0.33 3.29
N ARG A 34 15.14 0.37 2.51
CA ARG A 34 16.13 -0.25 1.63
C ARG A 34 17.13 -1.10 2.41
N ASP A 35 17.49 -0.60 3.58
CA ASP A 35 18.52 -1.18 4.44
C ASP A 35 17.91 -2.12 5.52
N ASP A 36 16.59 -2.44 5.42
CA ASP A 36 15.80 -3.28 6.34
C ASP A 36 15.96 -2.88 7.83
N GLN A 37 16.09 -1.58 8.07
CA GLN A 37 16.20 -0.99 9.40
C GLN A 37 14.85 -1.02 10.14
N ASP A 38 14.89 -0.83 11.46
CA ASP A 38 13.67 -0.68 12.25
C ASP A 38 12.95 0.64 11.90
N LEU A 39 11.62 0.58 11.82
CA LEU A 39 10.75 1.67 11.37
C LEU A 39 9.72 2.05 12.44
N SER A 40 9.89 1.61 13.68
CA SER A 40 8.92 1.86 14.75
C SER A 40 8.71 3.35 15.04
N ASP A 41 9.74 4.18 14.81
CA ASP A 41 9.68 5.63 14.95
C ASP A 41 9.08 6.33 13.72
N MET A 42 9.05 5.68 12.55
CA MET A 42 8.52 6.27 11.31
C MET A 42 7.13 5.74 10.90
N ALA A 43 6.74 4.54 11.32
CA ALA A 43 5.46 3.92 10.97
C ALA A 43 4.51 3.86 12.16
N ILE A 44 3.22 3.71 11.86
CA ILE A 44 2.24 3.36 12.88
C ILE A 44 2.44 1.93 13.37
N GLN A 45 2.18 1.66 14.65
CA GLN A 45 2.39 0.41 15.35
C GLN A 45 1.76 -0.78 14.63
N ALA A 46 0.53 -0.66 14.10
CA ALA A 46 -0.11 -1.74 13.35
C ALA A 46 0.62 -2.07 12.03
N TYR A 47 1.08 -1.03 11.32
CA TYR A 47 1.80 -1.18 10.06
C TYR A 47 3.23 -1.71 10.31
N TRP A 48 3.94 -1.11 11.26
CA TRP A 48 5.24 -1.55 11.73
C TRP A 48 5.22 -3.00 12.23
N PHE A 49 4.21 -3.41 12.99
CA PHE A 49 4.13 -4.76 13.53
C PHE A 49 4.05 -5.81 12.43
N ALA A 50 3.30 -5.54 11.34
CA ALA A 50 3.27 -6.42 10.19
C ALA A 50 4.64 -6.55 9.50
N ASP A 51 5.44 -5.49 9.49
CA ASP A 51 6.82 -5.51 8.99
C ASP A 51 7.80 -6.22 9.93
N TYR A 52 7.65 -6.00 11.23
CA TYR A 52 8.40 -6.71 12.27
C TYR A 52 8.18 -8.22 12.17
N LEU A 53 6.92 -8.67 12.05
CA LEU A 53 6.59 -10.08 11.85
C LEU A 53 7.23 -10.64 10.58
N ALA A 54 7.20 -9.87 9.47
CA ALA A 54 7.84 -10.28 8.24
C ALA A 54 9.36 -10.41 8.39
N LYS A 55 10.01 -9.44 9.02
CA LYS A 55 11.46 -9.47 9.26
C LYS A 55 11.86 -10.67 10.11
N ARG A 56 11.20 -10.86 11.25
CA ARG A 56 11.48 -11.99 12.16
C ARG A 56 11.25 -13.33 11.47
N ARG A 57 10.21 -13.46 10.65
CA ARG A 57 9.93 -14.68 9.88
C ARG A 57 11.00 -14.95 8.82
N ARG A 58 11.45 -13.92 8.11
CA ARG A 58 12.54 -14.05 7.12
C ARG A 58 13.85 -14.46 7.78
N GLU A 59 14.18 -13.87 8.92
CA GLU A 59 15.37 -14.23 9.72
C GLU A 59 15.30 -15.69 10.18
N ALA A 60 14.16 -16.13 10.71
CA ALA A 60 13.94 -17.51 11.12
C ALA A 60 14.10 -18.52 9.96
N LEU A 61 13.72 -18.11 8.74
CA LEU A 61 13.86 -18.92 7.53
C LEU A 61 15.21 -18.72 6.81
N GLY A 62 16.13 -17.91 7.35
CA GLY A 62 17.43 -17.62 6.72
C GLY A 62 17.36 -16.81 5.42
N VAL A 63 16.24 -16.14 5.16
CA VAL A 63 15.99 -15.37 3.93
C VAL A 63 16.50 -13.94 4.09
N LYS A 64 17.48 -13.54 3.28
CA LYS A 64 17.90 -12.15 3.18
C LYS A 64 16.92 -11.35 2.31
N PHE A 65 16.61 -10.14 2.75
CA PHE A 65 15.65 -9.25 2.10
C PHE A 65 16.31 -7.95 1.66
N SER A 66 15.88 -7.42 0.52
CA SER A 66 16.16 -6.03 0.16
C SER A 66 14.99 -5.45 -0.63
N GLU A 67 14.65 -4.21 -0.32
CA GLU A 67 13.58 -3.48 -0.99
C GLU A 67 14.16 -2.25 -1.69
N LYS A 68 13.81 -2.06 -2.96
CA LYS A 68 14.28 -0.89 -3.73
C LYS A 68 13.12 -0.23 -4.43
N PHE A 69 13.06 1.09 -4.30
CA PHE A 69 12.17 1.94 -5.07
C PHE A 69 12.94 2.51 -6.27
N SER A 70 12.31 2.46 -7.44
CA SER A 70 12.80 3.08 -8.66
C SER A 70 12.01 4.35 -8.96
N ASN A 71 12.54 5.22 -9.82
CA ASN A 71 12.02 6.56 -10.10
C ASN A 71 12.06 7.51 -8.90
N LEU A 72 13.03 7.39 -7.99
CA LEU A 72 13.21 8.33 -6.86
C LEU A 72 13.24 9.80 -7.31
N LYS A 73 13.84 10.09 -8.47
CA LYS A 73 13.84 11.44 -9.07
C LYS A 73 12.43 12.03 -9.31
N SER A 74 11.37 11.21 -9.34
CA SER A 74 9.98 11.67 -9.46
C SER A 74 9.43 12.29 -8.17
N LEU A 75 10.10 12.10 -7.03
CA LEU A 75 9.82 12.83 -5.79
C LEU A 75 10.22 14.30 -5.91
N ASP A 76 11.35 14.57 -6.60
CA ASP A 76 11.97 15.90 -6.67
C ASP A 76 11.59 16.68 -7.93
N LYS A 77 11.41 16.01 -9.07
CA LYS A 77 11.22 16.67 -10.37
C LYS A 77 10.05 16.05 -11.16
N PRO A 78 9.17 16.87 -11.76
CA PRO A 78 8.17 16.38 -12.70
C PRO A 78 8.89 15.83 -13.92
N ILE A 79 9.05 14.52 -14.00
CA ILE A 79 9.38 13.88 -15.27
C ILE A 79 8.04 13.71 -15.99
N ASN A 80 7.85 14.42 -17.10
CA ASN A 80 6.63 14.44 -17.90
C ASN A 80 5.38 15.03 -17.21
N GLY A 81 5.53 16.14 -16.47
CA GLY A 81 4.37 16.89 -15.94
C GLY A 81 3.64 16.28 -14.74
N HIS A 82 4.02 15.08 -14.28
CA HIS A 82 3.43 14.44 -13.10
C HIS A 82 4.37 14.59 -11.90
N LYS A 83 4.18 15.65 -11.09
CA LYS A 83 4.79 15.73 -9.75
C LYS A 83 4.12 14.70 -8.82
N ALA A 84 4.80 14.30 -7.73
CA ALA A 84 4.11 13.66 -6.62
C ALA A 84 2.96 14.57 -6.17
N CYS A 85 1.74 14.03 -6.19
CA CYS A 85 0.53 14.78 -5.83
C CYS A 85 0.14 14.42 -4.41
N VAL A 86 -0.29 15.40 -3.63
CA VAL A 86 -0.77 15.17 -2.27
C VAL A 86 -2.25 15.48 -2.22
N THR A 87 -3.01 14.58 -1.64
CA THR A 87 -4.38 14.84 -1.20
C THR A 87 -4.44 14.68 0.30
N SER A 88 -5.16 15.57 0.99
CA SER A 88 -5.16 15.57 2.45
C SER A 88 -6.51 15.97 3.03
N TYR A 89 -6.83 15.43 4.19
CA TYR A 89 -8.00 15.79 4.98
C TYR A 89 -7.67 15.73 6.48
N ARG A 90 -8.55 16.30 7.31
CA ARG A 90 -8.39 16.30 8.77
C ARG A 90 -9.57 15.60 9.40
N ASP A 91 -9.31 14.65 10.29
CA ASP A 91 -10.35 13.86 10.96
C ASP A 91 -10.75 14.42 12.34
N GLY A 92 -10.18 15.55 12.73
CA GLY A 92 -10.36 16.21 14.03
C GLY A 92 -9.12 16.09 14.93
N HIS A 93 -8.40 14.96 14.84
CA HIS A 93 -7.22 14.68 15.68
C HIS A 93 -5.92 14.79 14.88
N CYS A 94 -5.87 14.18 13.71
CA CYS A 94 -4.71 14.17 12.83
C CYS A 94 -5.06 14.60 11.40
N THR A 95 -4.03 15.05 10.71
CA THR A 95 -4.07 15.33 9.28
C THR A 95 -3.57 14.08 8.55
N HIS A 96 -4.40 13.60 7.64
CA HIS A 96 -4.08 12.50 6.75
C HIS A 96 -3.64 13.06 5.42
N ALA A 97 -2.45 12.66 4.95
CA ALA A 97 -1.92 13.05 3.66
C ALA A 97 -1.59 11.82 2.82
N MET A 98 -2.26 11.68 1.69
CA MET A 98 -1.98 10.67 0.68
C MET A 98 -1.00 11.24 -0.34
N ILE A 99 0.20 10.69 -0.37
CA ILE A 99 1.26 11.03 -1.30
C ILE A 99 1.19 10.06 -2.49
N HIS A 100 0.67 10.54 -3.61
CA HIS A 100 0.65 9.81 -4.87
C HIS A 100 2.02 9.95 -5.54
N THR A 101 2.75 8.85 -5.71
CA THR A 101 4.08 8.84 -6.32
C THR A 101 4.10 8.02 -7.60
N ASN A 102 5.16 8.16 -8.42
CA ASN A 102 5.45 7.27 -9.54
C ASN A 102 6.51 6.20 -9.19
N LEU A 103 6.72 5.97 -7.90
CA LEU A 103 7.70 5.00 -7.42
C LEU A 103 7.24 3.59 -7.73
N LYS A 104 8.14 2.79 -8.30
CA LYS A 104 7.92 1.37 -8.56
C LYS A 104 8.80 0.55 -7.63
N LYS A 105 8.19 -0.43 -6.96
CA LYS A 105 8.81 -1.22 -5.90
C LYS A 105 9.36 -2.54 -6.42
N ARG A 106 10.55 -2.90 -5.96
CA ARG A 106 11.21 -4.18 -6.24
C ARG A 106 11.67 -4.79 -4.93
N LYS A 107 11.08 -5.93 -4.58
CA LYS A 107 11.48 -6.76 -3.44
C LYS A 107 12.37 -7.89 -3.94
N ARG A 108 13.52 -8.09 -3.33
CA ARG A 108 14.44 -9.19 -3.61
C ARG A 108 14.62 -10.02 -2.35
N TYR A 109 14.36 -11.31 -2.48
CA TYR A 109 14.57 -12.33 -1.47
C TYR A 109 15.74 -13.20 -1.93
N SER A 110 16.65 -13.56 -1.03
CA SER A 110 17.75 -14.46 -1.35
C SER A 110 17.99 -15.45 -0.23
N LEU A 111 18.22 -16.70 -0.60
CA LEU A 111 18.44 -17.83 0.28
C LEU A 111 19.63 -18.61 -0.27
N GLY A 112 20.81 -18.48 0.36
CA GLY A 112 22.04 -19.03 -0.20
C GLY A 112 22.34 -18.51 -1.61
N SER A 113 22.42 -19.41 -2.59
CA SER A 113 22.60 -19.09 -4.01
C SER A 113 21.30 -18.73 -4.74
N GLU A 114 20.14 -19.06 -4.17
CA GLU A 114 18.84 -18.79 -4.79
C GLU A 114 18.42 -17.35 -4.56
N SER A 115 17.79 -16.75 -5.57
CA SER A 115 17.21 -15.42 -5.42
C SER A 115 15.91 -15.26 -6.19
N LEU A 116 14.95 -14.60 -5.56
CA LEU A 116 13.63 -14.35 -6.10
C LEU A 116 13.37 -12.84 -6.08
N THR A 117 13.01 -12.28 -7.23
CA THR A 117 12.70 -10.85 -7.34
C THR A 117 11.23 -10.64 -7.69
N VAL A 118 10.50 -9.97 -6.81
CA VAL A 118 9.11 -9.57 -7.01
C VAL A 118 9.07 -8.10 -7.40
N LYS A 119 8.48 -7.80 -8.56
CA LYS A 119 8.35 -6.43 -9.08
C LYS A 119 6.91 -5.97 -8.99
N GLN A 120 6.69 -4.83 -8.32
CA GLN A 120 5.44 -4.08 -8.39
C GLN A 120 5.61 -2.98 -9.45
N THR A 121 4.84 -3.10 -10.53
CA THR A 121 4.88 -2.14 -11.64
C THR A 121 3.96 -0.95 -11.42
N GLN A 122 3.00 -1.10 -10.50
CA GLN A 122 2.08 -0.05 -10.09
C GLN A 122 2.79 1.02 -9.26
N PRO A 123 2.41 2.31 -9.40
CA PRO A 123 2.89 3.37 -8.55
C PRO A 123 2.55 3.10 -7.07
N SER A 124 3.38 3.58 -6.14
CA SER A 124 3.08 3.52 -4.71
C SER A 124 2.37 4.80 -4.23
N ILE A 125 1.36 4.64 -3.39
CA ILE A 125 0.70 5.73 -2.66
C ILE A 125 1.04 5.55 -1.18
N PHE A 126 1.61 6.58 -0.56
CA PHE A 126 1.95 6.56 0.87
C PHE A 126 0.92 7.37 1.65
N VAL A 127 0.50 6.86 2.80
CA VAL A 127 -0.38 7.58 3.72
C VAL A 127 0.46 8.06 4.90
N ILE A 128 0.56 9.37 5.07
CA ILE A 128 1.25 10.03 6.17
C ILE A 128 0.21 10.64 7.11
N LEU A 129 0.32 10.33 8.40
CA LEU A 129 -0.42 10.96 9.48
C LEU A 129 0.46 12.03 10.13
N SER A 130 -0.12 13.19 10.39
CA SER A 130 0.58 14.30 11.04
C SER A 130 -0.31 14.99 12.06
N THR A 131 0.27 15.40 13.21
CA THR A 131 -0.43 16.21 14.20
C THR A 131 0.13 17.64 14.21
N LYS A 132 -0.73 18.65 14.37
CA LYS A 132 -0.33 20.07 14.28
C LYS A 132 0.54 20.55 15.44
N GLU A 133 0.42 19.92 16.60
CA GLU A 133 1.13 20.29 17.82
C GLU A 133 2.01 19.11 18.24
N SER A 134 3.13 18.91 17.56
CA SER A 134 4.08 17.86 17.94
C SER A 134 4.93 18.34 19.11
N LYS A 135 4.99 17.56 20.19
CA LYS A 135 6.01 17.75 21.23
C LYS A 135 7.27 16.97 20.86
N GLU A 136 8.42 17.56 21.14
CA GLU A 136 9.73 16.92 20.93
C GLU A 136 10.01 15.85 22.00
N SER A 137 9.50 16.04 23.21
CA SER A 137 9.63 15.11 24.34
C SER A 137 8.28 14.71 24.94
N GLN A 138 8.24 13.53 25.54
CA GLN A 138 7.10 13.01 26.29
C GLN A 138 7.53 12.64 27.70
N ILE A 139 6.63 12.83 28.65
CA ILE A 139 6.84 12.45 30.05
C ILE A 139 6.09 11.15 30.31
N CYS A 140 6.80 10.11 30.75
CA CYS A 140 6.20 8.84 31.09
C CYS A 140 5.26 9.00 32.30
N PRO A 141 3.98 8.63 32.21
CA PRO A 141 3.04 8.78 33.33
C PRO A 141 3.30 7.79 34.47
N ASN A 142 4.04 6.71 34.24
CA ASN A 142 4.35 5.72 35.28
C ASN A 142 5.61 6.06 36.07
N CYS A 143 6.71 6.44 35.39
CA CYS A 143 7.99 6.70 36.06
C CYS A 143 8.43 8.17 36.06
N GLY A 144 7.70 9.06 35.37
CA GLY A 144 8.03 10.48 35.28
C GLY A 144 9.23 10.82 34.39
N SER A 145 9.88 9.84 33.74
CA SER A 145 11.02 10.11 32.87
C SER A 145 10.60 10.91 31.64
N GLU A 146 11.29 12.01 31.37
CA GLU A 146 11.20 12.71 30.10
C GLU A 146 12.09 12.01 29.07
N SER A 147 11.56 11.75 27.88
CA SER A 147 12.33 11.15 26.80
C SER A 147 11.83 11.67 25.44
N PRO A 148 12.65 11.63 24.39
CA PRO A 148 12.24 12.06 23.06
C PRO A 148 10.99 11.31 22.58
N THR A 149 10.06 12.02 21.93
CA THR A 149 8.80 11.43 21.44
C THR A 149 9.04 10.20 20.56
N ALA A 150 10.11 10.23 19.73
CA ALA A 150 10.51 9.13 18.87
C ALA A 150 10.88 7.86 19.66
N GLU A 151 11.52 8.00 20.83
CA GLU A 151 11.91 6.88 21.68
C GLU A 151 10.74 6.36 22.53
N CYS A 152 9.79 7.23 22.88
CA CYS A 152 8.59 6.84 23.63
C CYS A 152 7.55 6.08 22.79
N MET A 153 7.72 6.02 21.46
CA MET A 153 6.77 5.37 20.54
C MET A 153 6.52 3.89 20.89
N ASN A 154 7.54 3.18 21.37
CA ASN A 154 7.41 1.76 21.75
C ASN A 154 7.19 1.56 23.26
N GLY A 155 6.93 2.64 23.98
CA GLY A 155 6.93 2.70 25.44
C GLY A 155 8.09 3.51 25.98
N CYS A 156 8.02 3.84 27.27
CA CYS A 156 9.05 4.58 27.95
C CYS A 156 10.41 3.85 27.89
N PRO A 157 11.51 4.50 27.46
CA PRO A 157 12.82 3.85 27.37
C PRO A 157 13.38 3.44 28.74
N TYR A 158 12.92 4.08 29.83
CA TYR A 158 13.39 3.80 31.18
C TYR A 158 12.64 2.64 31.84
N CYS A 159 11.31 2.65 31.84
CA CYS A 159 10.50 1.68 32.58
C CYS A 159 9.64 0.78 31.69
N GLY A 160 9.73 0.91 30.37
CA GLY A 160 8.96 0.13 29.39
C GLY A 160 7.45 0.42 29.39
N THR A 161 6.98 1.38 30.19
CA THR A 161 5.54 1.69 30.27
C THR A 161 5.07 2.34 28.99
N LYS A 162 4.07 1.74 28.36
CA LYS A 162 3.39 2.30 27.19
C LYS A 162 2.33 3.31 27.63
N PHE A 163 2.28 4.46 26.98
CA PHE A 163 1.38 5.56 27.34
C PHE A 163 0.90 6.33 26.10
N ASN A 164 -0.17 7.11 26.27
CA ASN A 164 -0.80 7.80 25.16
C ASN A 164 0.00 9.01 24.67
N ILE A 165 0.50 8.93 23.44
CA ILE A 165 1.17 10.05 22.75
C ILE A 165 0.21 10.58 21.68
N LYS A 166 -0.46 11.68 22.02
CA LYS A 166 -1.41 12.36 21.14
C LYS A 166 -0.75 13.32 20.15
N GLN A 167 0.53 13.61 20.32
CA GLN A 167 1.26 14.71 19.69
C GLN A 167 2.56 14.20 19.06
N TYR A 168 2.54 13.88 17.77
CA TYR A 168 3.69 13.40 16.98
C TYR A 168 3.73 14.08 15.60
N GLN A 169 4.93 14.28 15.05
CA GLN A 169 5.09 15.10 13.85
C GLN A 169 4.57 14.41 12.58
N ASN A 170 5.19 13.31 12.15
CA ASN A 170 4.82 12.57 10.94
C ASN A 170 4.97 11.05 11.17
N LYS A 171 4.00 10.26 10.68
CA LYS A 171 4.00 8.79 10.72
C LYS A 171 3.45 8.19 9.43
N ILE A 172 4.01 7.07 8.98
CA ILE A 172 3.47 6.30 7.86
C ILE A 172 2.39 5.34 8.38
N SER A 173 1.16 5.57 7.95
CA SER A 173 0.04 4.68 8.21
C SER A 173 -0.03 3.52 7.21
N GLY A 174 0.54 3.71 6.01
CA GLY A 174 0.51 2.67 5.02
C GLY A 174 1.14 2.99 3.67
N GLU A 175 1.31 1.92 2.90
CA GLU A 175 1.62 1.95 1.48
C GLU A 175 0.56 1.16 0.72
N SER A 176 -0.06 1.78 -0.28
CA SER A 176 -1.00 1.12 -1.18
C SER A 176 -0.56 1.24 -2.63
N ARG A 177 -1.15 0.40 -3.50
CA ARG A 177 -0.85 0.38 -4.93
C ARG A 177 -1.75 1.36 -5.66
N GLY A 178 -1.17 2.26 -6.42
CA GLY A 178 -1.87 3.16 -7.34
C GLY A 178 -2.13 2.53 -8.70
N ILE A 179 -2.83 3.28 -9.55
CA ILE A 179 -3.18 2.85 -10.91
C ILE A 179 -1.97 3.01 -11.81
N THR A 180 -1.66 1.99 -12.62
CA THR A 180 -0.63 2.14 -13.65
C THR A 180 -1.19 2.95 -14.82
N ALA A 181 -0.60 4.09 -15.13
CA ALA A 181 -0.91 4.82 -16.35
C ALA A 181 -0.45 4.02 -17.58
N LEU A 182 -1.26 4.01 -18.64
CA LEU A 182 -0.91 3.40 -19.90
C LEU A 182 -0.09 4.38 -20.74
N ASP A 183 1.13 4.02 -21.10
CA ASP A 183 2.03 4.85 -21.91
C ASP A 183 1.70 4.70 -23.41
N PHE A 184 0.67 5.42 -23.87
CA PHE A 184 0.23 5.43 -25.27
C PHE A 184 1.32 5.87 -26.26
N HIS A 185 2.22 6.77 -25.83
CA HIS A 185 3.26 7.35 -26.69
C HIS A 185 4.22 6.29 -27.27
N ARG A 186 4.62 5.28 -26.48
CA ARG A 186 5.55 4.25 -26.97
C ARG A 186 4.94 3.42 -28.10
N LEU A 187 3.67 3.11 -27.98
CA LEU A 187 2.93 2.35 -29.00
C LEU A 187 2.72 3.17 -30.27
N LEU A 188 2.48 4.47 -30.12
CA LEU A 188 2.38 5.40 -31.26
C LEU A 188 3.71 5.47 -32.03
N PHE A 189 4.83 5.70 -31.35
CA PHE A 189 6.12 5.76 -32.04
C PHE A 189 6.52 4.43 -32.69
N ALA A 190 6.20 3.31 -32.04
CA ALA A 190 6.43 1.99 -32.60
C ALA A 190 5.61 1.76 -33.89
N SER A 191 4.31 2.10 -33.89
CA SER A 191 3.47 1.91 -35.07
C SER A 191 3.91 2.78 -36.25
N LEU A 192 4.24 4.05 -35.97
CA LEU A 192 4.75 4.99 -36.97
C LEU A 192 6.09 4.51 -37.56
N GLY A 193 7.00 4.03 -36.71
CA GLY A 193 8.29 3.50 -37.16
C GLY A 193 8.18 2.23 -38.00
N ILE A 194 7.37 1.26 -37.57
CA ILE A 194 7.18 -0.03 -38.26
C ILE A 194 6.54 0.18 -39.63
N THR A 195 5.48 1.00 -39.72
CA THR A 195 4.80 1.26 -40.99
C THR A 195 5.67 2.04 -41.97
N SER A 196 6.40 3.05 -41.50
CA SER A 196 7.37 3.79 -42.31
C SER A 196 8.46 2.86 -42.86
N LEU A 197 8.99 1.95 -42.04
CA LEU A 197 10.00 0.99 -42.48
C LEU A 197 9.46 0.05 -43.57
N ILE A 198 8.26 -0.49 -43.40
CA ILE A 198 7.63 -1.39 -44.39
C ILE A 198 7.43 -0.68 -45.74
N ILE A 199 6.94 0.57 -45.71
CA ILE A 199 6.69 1.34 -46.94
C ILE A 199 8.00 1.72 -47.63
N ILE A 200 9.03 2.13 -46.88
CA ILE A 200 10.36 2.42 -47.44
C ILE A 200 10.94 1.17 -48.11
N ILE A 201 10.88 0.01 -47.46
CA ILE A 201 11.38 -1.25 -48.03
C ILE A 201 10.64 -1.57 -49.34
N LYS A 202 9.32 -1.43 -49.37
CA LYS A 202 8.51 -1.66 -50.59
C LYS A 202 8.93 -0.71 -51.72
N GLN A 203 9.05 0.58 -51.45
CA GLN A 203 9.41 1.58 -52.48
C GLN A 203 10.84 1.44 -52.99
N LEU A 204 11.76 0.93 -52.16
CA LEU A 204 13.12 0.60 -52.57
C LEU A 204 13.16 -0.62 -53.50
N ILE A 205 12.37 -1.65 -53.21
CA ILE A 205 12.24 -2.84 -54.07
C ILE A 205 11.61 -2.47 -55.42
N ASP A 206 10.53 -1.71 -55.39
CA ASP A 206 9.78 -1.33 -56.60
C ASP A 206 10.45 -0.18 -57.39
N ASN A 207 11.49 0.45 -56.83
CA ASN A 207 12.18 1.64 -57.34
C ASN A 207 11.23 2.71 -57.89
N THR A 208 10.16 3.00 -57.16
CA THR A 208 8.96 3.70 -57.68
C THR A 208 9.26 5.06 -58.29
N HIS A 209 10.24 5.80 -57.75
CA HIS A 209 10.61 7.13 -58.23
C HIS A 209 12.01 7.22 -58.85
N GLY A 210 12.69 6.09 -59.07
CA GLY A 210 14.03 6.05 -59.69
C GLY A 210 15.18 6.65 -58.86
N ASN A 211 14.88 7.29 -57.73
CA ASN A 211 15.86 7.90 -56.82
C ASN A 211 15.68 7.36 -55.40
N VAL A 212 16.74 6.76 -54.87
CA VAL A 212 16.79 6.15 -53.54
C VAL A 212 16.39 7.15 -52.44
N VAL A 213 16.89 8.38 -52.50
CA VAL A 213 16.61 9.42 -51.50
C VAL A 213 15.13 9.82 -51.54
N LEU A 214 14.58 9.95 -52.75
CA LEU A 214 13.17 10.34 -52.93
C LEU A 214 12.22 9.23 -52.45
N ASN A 215 12.53 7.96 -52.73
CA ASN A 215 11.80 6.80 -52.22
C ASN A 215 11.81 6.76 -50.68
N ILE A 216 12.94 7.06 -50.04
CA ILE A 216 13.02 7.09 -48.56
C ILE A 216 12.15 8.21 -47.98
N LEU A 217 12.22 9.43 -48.53
CA LEU A 217 11.48 10.58 -48.02
C LEU A 217 9.96 10.42 -48.18
N ILE A 218 9.51 9.98 -49.35
CA ILE A 218 8.08 9.74 -49.61
C ILE A 218 7.57 8.56 -48.77
N GLY A 219 8.35 7.48 -48.67
CA GLY A 219 7.99 6.33 -47.85
C GLY A 219 7.85 6.67 -46.37
N LEU A 220 8.70 7.55 -45.85
CA LEU A 220 8.59 8.06 -44.48
C LEU A 220 7.32 8.91 -44.30
N PHE A 221 6.99 9.79 -45.26
CA PHE A 221 5.81 10.65 -45.17
C PHE A 221 4.50 9.83 -45.20
N ILE A 222 4.41 8.88 -46.12
CA ILE A 222 3.27 7.95 -46.22
C ILE A 222 3.21 7.08 -44.97
N GLY A 223 4.35 6.57 -44.49
CA GLY A 223 4.46 5.80 -43.27
C GLY A 223 3.93 6.51 -42.03
N LEU A 224 4.26 7.79 -41.86
CA LEU A 224 3.77 8.58 -40.73
C LEU A 224 2.25 8.80 -40.78
N ILE A 225 1.67 8.98 -41.97
CA ILE A 225 0.21 9.15 -42.13
C ILE A 225 -0.51 7.82 -41.88
N PHE A 226 -0.08 6.76 -42.56
CA PHE A 226 -0.74 5.45 -42.49
C PHE A 226 -0.46 4.71 -41.18
N GLY A 227 0.62 5.04 -40.46
CA GLY A 227 0.96 4.47 -39.16
C GLY A 227 -0.02 4.80 -38.03
N LEU A 228 -0.91 5.78 -38.23
CA LEU A 228 -2.01 6.08 -37.32
C LEU A 228 -3.13 5.03 -37.38
N LEU A 229 -3.40 4.43 -38.54
CA LEU A 229 -4.43 3.40 -38.70
C LEU A 229 -4.17 2.13 -37.85
N PRO A 230 -3.01 1.46 -37.94
CA PRO A 230 -2.72 0.29 -37.12
C PRO A 230 -2.57 0.66 -35.64
N TYR A 231 -2.13 1.88 -35.32
CA TYR A 231 -2.18 2.39 -33.95
C TYR A 231 -3.61 2.35 -33.41
N MET A 232 -4.55 3.03 -34.08
CA MET A 232 -5.95 3.08 -33.65
C MET A 232 -6.59 1.69 -33.60
N ALA A 233 -6.29 0.83 -34.57
CA ALA A 233 -6.78 -0.56 -34.63
C ALA A 233 -6.30 -1.43 -33.45
N VAL A 234 -5.07 -1.22 -32.95
CA VAL A 234 -4.53 -1.94 -31.78
C VAL A 234 -4.96 -1.30 -30.46
N GLN A 235 -5.10 0.04 -30.42
CA GLN A 235 -5.46 0.76 -29.20
C GLN A 235 -6.83 0.38 -28.68
N ILE A 236 -7.85 0.30 -29.55
CA ILE A 236 -9.22 0.03 -29.11
C ILE A 236 -9.34 -1.35 -28.43
N PRO A 237 -8.86 -2.46 -29.02
CA PRO A 237 -8.84 -3.75 -28.35
C PRO A 237 -8.00 -3.74 -27.07
N MET A 238 -6.84 -3.09 -27.07
CA MET A 238 -5.98 -3.06 -25.88
C MET A 238 -6.62 -2.28 -24.73
N LEU A 239 -7.31 -1.18 -25.04
CA LEU A 239 -8.10 -0.43 -24.07
C LEU A 239 -9.25 -1.26 -23.50
N VAL A 240 -10.03 -1.93 -24.34
CA VAL A 240 -11.23 -2.66 -23.93
C VAL A 240 -10.91 -3.98 -23.23
N PHE A 241 -9.95 -4.76 -23.75
CA PHE A 241 -9.68 -6.12 -23.27
C PHE A 241 -8.56 -6.20 -22.23
N VAL A 242 -7.65 -5.22 -22.19
CA VAL A 242 -6.50 -5.26 -21.27
C VAL A 242 -6.58 -4.14 -20.24
N PHE A 243 -6.70 -2.88 -20.68
CA PHE A 243 -6.62 -1.75 -19.78
C PHE A 243 -7.86 -1.60 -18.90
N PHE A 244 -9.06 -1.57 -19.50
CA PHE A 244 -10.31 -1.37 -18.75
C PHE A 244 -10.54 -2.45 -17.68
N PRO A 245 -10.39 -3.75 -17.96
CA PRO A 245 -10.53 -4.79 -16.94
C PRO A 245 -9.46 -4.67 -15.85
N ARG A 246 -8.23 -4.25 -16.22
CA ARG A 246 -7.15 -4.00 -15.25
C ARG A 246 -7.47 -2.80 -14.36
N VAL A 247 -7.96 -1.70 -14.91
CA VAL A 247 -8.36 -0.51 -14.14
C VAL A 247 -9.49 -0.84 -13.19
N VAL A 248 -10.53 -1.55 -13.65
CA VAL A 248 -11.65 -1.98 -12.79
C VAL A 248 -11.16 -2.87 -11.66
N ARG A 249 -10.25 -3.81 -11.95
CA ARG A 249 -9.68 -4.70 -10.92
C ARG A 249 -8.82 -3.92 -9.91
N ASP A 250 -7.92 -3.06 -10.39
CA ASP A 250 -6.98 -2.34 -9.55
C ASP A 250 -7.69 -1.24 -8.73
N ASN A 251 -8.82 -0.68 -9.22
CA ASN A 251 -9.64 0.33 -8.52
C ASN A 251 -10.78 -0.23 -7.68
N ARG A 252 -10.98 -1.55 -7.65
CA ARG A 252 -12.17 -2.15 -7.05
C ARG A 252 -12.38 -1.72 -5.59
N LEU A 253 -11.30 -1.65 -4.82
CA LEU A 253 -11.34 -1.14 -3.45
C LEU A 253 -11.70 0.35 -3.40
N SER A 254 -11.07 1.17 -4.24
CA SER A 254 -11.35 2.61 -4.31
C SER A 254 -12.81 2.90 -4.68
N ASP A 255 -13.37 2.18 -5.66
CA ASP A 255 -14.77 2.32 -6.05
C ASP A 255 -15.72 1.83 -4.96
N TYR A 256 -15.37 0.73 -4.28
CA TYR A 256 -16.13 0.25 -3.15
C TYR A 256 -16.10 1.24 -1.96
N CYS A 257 -14.96 1.87 -1.68
CA CYS A 257 -14.86 2.91 -0.67
C CYS A 257 -15.76 4.12 -0.96
N LYS A 258 -16.05 4.46 -2.22
CA LYS A 258 -17.05 5.51 -2.54
C LYS A 258 -18.44 5.16 -2.02
N ILE A 259 -18.79 3.87 -1.98
CA ILE A 259 -20.06 3.40 -1.41
C ILE A 259 -20.01 3.51 0.11
N LEU A 260 -18.90 3.08 0.73
CA LEU A 260 -18.71 3.16 2.18
C LEU A 260 -18.72 4.60 2.69
N ARG A 261 -18.27 5.57 1.88
CA ARG A 261 -18.29 7.00 2.19
C ARG A 261 -19.68 7.58 2.45
N LYS A 262 -20.75 6.91 2.03
CA LYS A 262 -22.12 7.30 2.40
C LYS A 262 -22.35 7.22 3.91
N ASN A 263 -21.75 6.23 4.57
CA ASN A 263 -21.86 6.03 6.02
C ASN A 263 -20.70 6.71 6.76
N ASP A 264 -19.54 6.80 6.10
CA ASP A 264 -18.30 7.30 6.69
C ASP A 264 -17.52 8.23 5.73
N PRO A 265 -17.83 9.54 5.71
CA PRO A 265 -17.33 10.47 4.69
C PRO A 265 -15.81 10.54 4.58
N ASN A 266 -15.09 10.29 5.66
CA ASN A 266 -13.64 10.40 5.75
C ASN A 266 -12.91 9.13 5.30
N MET A 267 -13.63 8.06 4.96
CA MET A 267 -13.03 6.79 4.58
C MET A 267 -12.08 6.91 3.36
N SER A 268 -10.82 6.55 3.55
CA SER A 268 -9.78 6.55 2.51
C SER A 268 -9.50 5.13 2.01
N ALA A 269 -9.48 4.95 0.68
CA ALA A 269 -9.12 3.66 0.08
C ALA A 269 -7.67 3.26 0.37
N GLY A 270 -6.76 4.23 0.48
CA GLY A 270 -5.35 3.97 0.80
C GLY A 270 -5.17 3.47 2.23
N GLU A 271 -5.90 4.06 3.17
CA GLU A 271 -5.90 3.64 4.58
C GLU A 271 -6.52 2.26 4.74
N VAL A 272 -7.71 2.02 4.17
CA VAL A 272 -8.34 0.68 4.18
C VAL A 272 -7.44 -0.37 3.56
N SER A 273 -6.77 -0.04 2.45
CA SER A 273 -5.83 -0.96 1.81
C SER A 273 -4.67 -1.31 2.74
N SER A 274 -4.11 -0.33 3.47
CA SER A 274 -3.04 -0.57 4.43
C SER A 274 -3.52 -1.41 5.62
N ASP A 275 -4.71 -1.08 6.12
CA ASP A 275 -5.35 -1.74 7.25
C ASP A 275 -5.63 -3.22 6.95
N PHE A 276 -6.09 -3.52 5.74
CA PHE A 276 -6.30 -4.89 5.27
C PHE A 276 -4.97 -5.62 5.05
N GLU A 277 -3.99 -4.96 4.44
CA GLU A 277 -2.66 -5.52 4.20
C GLU A 277 -1.97 -5.93 5.51
N SER A 278 -1.98 -5.07 6.54
CA SER A 278 -1.34 -5.35 7.82
C SER A 278 -1.98 -6.55 8.54
N ARG A 279 -3.31 -6.68 8.49
CA ARG A 279 -4.06 -7.80 9.08
C ARG A 279 -3.80 -9.12 8.38
N VAL A 280 -3.81 -9.10 7.05
CA VAL A 280 -3.51 -10.29 6.25
C VAL A 280 -2.06 -10.73 6.47
N ARG A 281 -1.13 -9.78 6.53
CA ARG A 281 0.28 -10.07 6.86
C ARG A 281 0.42 -10.65 8.26
N ALA A 282 -0.25 -10.07 9.26
CA ALA A 282 -0.24 -10.60 10.62
C ALA A 282 -0.72 -12.05 10.67
N TYR A 283 -1.83 -12.37 9.99
CA TYR A 283 -2.35 -13.75 9.91
C TYR A 283 -1.33 -14.76 9.36
N PHE A 284 -0.65 -14.42 8.26
CA PHE A 284 0.31 -15.35 7.62
C PHE A 284 1.68 -15.42 8.31
N LEU A 285 2.10 -14.33 8.96
CA LEU A 285 3.48 -14.21 9.46
C LEU A 285 3.61 -14.43 10.96
N ALA A 286 2.50 -14.33 11.70
CA ALA A 286 2.46 -14.68 13.11
C ALA A 286 2.70 -16.18 13.33
N GLY A 287 3.45 -16.49 14.39
CA GLY A 287 3.53 -17.81 14.98
C GLY A 287 2.44 -17.98 16.05
N LYS A 288 2.31 -19.22 16.53
CA LYS A 288 1.29 -19.63 17.50
C LYS A 288 1.36 -18.86 18.82
N ASP A 289 2.56 -18.47 19.23
CA ASP A 289 2.80 -17.74 20.48
C ASP A 289 2.64 -16.21 20.31
N ASP A 290 2.42 -15.71 19.09
CA ASP A 290 2.23 -14.29 18.88
C ASP A 290 0.80 -13.89 19.17
N ASN A 291 0.65 -12.84 19.96
CA ASN A 291 -0.66 -12.31 20.30
C ASN A 291 -1.17 -11.35 19.21
N ILE A 292 -1.75 -11.91 18.14
CA ILE A 292 -2.33 -11.15 17.02
C ILE A 292 -3.80 -10.78 17.19
N HIS A 293 -4.38 -11.03 18.36
CA HIS A 293 -5.80 -10.81 18.62
C HIS A 293 -6.27 -9.35 18.44
N PHE A 294 -5.31 -8.41 18.34
CA PHE A 294 -5.60 -7.01 18.04
C PHE A 294 -5.91 -6.70 16.58
N VAL A 295 -5.40 -7.52 15.66
CA VAL A 295 -5.60 -7.40 14.22
C VAL A 295 -6.49 -8.51 13.68
N SER A 296 -6.52 -9.67 14.33
CA SER A 296 -7.19 -10.87 13.85
C SER A 296 -7.82 -11.66 14.98
N LYS A 297 -9.12 -11.97 14.87
CA LYS A 297 -9.76 -12.98 15.71
C LYS A 297 -9.44 -14.41 15.25
N VAL A 298 -8.95 -14.56 14.02
CA VAL A 298 -8.49 -15.83 13.47
C VAL A 298 -7.06 -16.09 13.93
N GLU A 299 -6.79 -17.30 14.43
CA GLU A 299 -5.45 -17.74 14.81
C GLU A 299 -4.59 -18.02 13.59
N SER A 300 -3.27 -17.85 13.73
CA SER A 300 -2.32 -18.19 12.67
C SER A 300 -2.32 -19.71 12.42
N SER A 301 -2.39 -20.12 11.16
CA SER A 301 -2.30 -21.53 10.78
C SER A 301 -0.84 -21.98 10.64
N GLU A 302 -0.47 -23.10 11.27
CA GLU A 302 0.85 -23.73 11.15
C GLU A 302 1.20 -24.12 9.70
N GLN A 303 0.19 -24.29 8.84
CA GLN A 303 0.36 -24.59 7.42
C GLN A 303 1.19 -23.54 6.66
N TYR A 304 1.25 -22.32 7.19
CA TYR A 304 1.98 -21.20 6.59
C TYR A 304 3.32 -20.91 7.27
N ALA A 305 3.84 -21.84 8.09
CA ALA A 305 5.11 -21.64 8.79
C ALA A 305 6.31 -21.37 7.85
N ASP A 306 6.23 -21.86 6.61
CA ASP A 306 7.21 -21.71 5.53
C ASP A 306 7.08 -20.39 4.74
N VAL A 307 6.08 -19.55 5.05
CA VAL A 307 5.86 -18.25 4.42
C VAL A 307 6.84 -17.23 4.98
N ALA A 308 7.68 -16.66 4.13
CA ALA A 308 8.65 -15.61 4.46
C ALA A 308 8.07 -14.19 4.30
N ASP A 309 7.11 -13.98 3.39
CA ASP A 309 6.42 -12.70 3.22
C ASP A 309 5.04 -12.92 2.57
N ALA A 310 4.10 -12.03 2.83
CA ALA A 310 2.75 -12.07 2.29
C ALA A 310 2.31 -10.67 1.83
N MET A 311 1.58 -10.60 0.72
CA MET A 311 1.06 -9.32 0.22
C MET A 311 -0.23 -9.48 -0.57
N ILE A 312 -1.19 -8.57 -0.38
CA ILE A 312 -2.41 -8.52 -1.19
C ILE A 312 -2.04 -7.97 -2.57
N VAL A 313 -2.36 -8.73 -3.62
CA VAL A 313 -2.08 -8.37 -5.01
C VAL A 313 -3.24 -7.61 -5.64
N SER A 314 -4.45 -8.07 -5.38
CA SER A 314 -5.67 -7.50 -5.96
C SER A 314 -6.90 -7.90 -5.16
N TYR A 315 -7.91 -7.03 -5.19
CA TYR A 315 -9.26 -7.31 -4.70
C TYR A 315 -10.12 -7.78 -5.86
N ASN A 316 -10.45 -9.07 -5.84
CA ASN A 316 -11.22 -9.70 -6.89
C ASN A 316 -12.73 -9.44 -6.75
N LYS A 317 -13.25 -9.33 -5.53
CA LYS A 317 -14.65 -8.97 -5.25
C LYS A 317 -14.77 -8.48 -3.81
N LEU A 318 -15.61 -7.46 -3.58
CA LEU A 318 -15.87 -6.88 -2.26
C LEU A 318 -17.38 -6.86 -2.04
N LEU A 319 -17.83 -7.31 -0.88
CA LEU A 319 -19.23 -7.42 -0.50
C LEU A 319 -19.43 -6.88 0.91
N THR A 320 -20.52 -6.14 1.12
CA THR A 320 -20.94 -5.76 2.48
C THR A 320 -21.83 -6.86 3.02
N MET A 321 -21.51 -7.41 4.19
CA MET A 321 -22.41 -8.33 4.88
C MET A 321 -23.44 -7.53 5.69
N PRO A 322 -24.73 -7.91 5.65
CA PRO A 322 -25.75 -7.26 6.46
C PRO A 322 -25.51 -7.60 7.93
N SER A 323 -25.29 -6.58 8.74
CA SER A 323 -25.22 -6.68 10.21
C SER A 323 -25.80 -5.40 10.79
N THR A 324 -26.42 -5.47 11.97
CA THR A 324 -26.96 -4.31 12.69
C THR A 324 -25.84 -3.53 13.39
N GLU A 325 -24.92 -4.23 14.05
CA GLU A 325 -23.86 -3.66 14.89
C GLU A 325 -22.53 -3.45 14.16
N TYR A 326 -22.20 -4.33 13.22
CA TYR A 326 -20.89 -4.34 12.56
C TYR A 326 -20.99 -3.91 11.09
N GLN A 327 -19.92 -3.28 10.60
CA GLN A 327 -19.65 -3.10 9.19
C GLN A 327 -18.63 -4.15 8.75
N THR A 328 -19.14 -5.27 8.24
CA THR A 328 -18.32 -6.38 7.76
C THR A 328 -18.18 -6.32 6.25
N ILE A 329 -16.93 -6.32 5.78
CA ILE A 329 -16.54 -6.33 4.37
C ILE A 329 -15.94 -7.69 4.06
N ARG A 330 -16.63 -8.48 3.24
CA ARG A 330 -16.09 -9.70 2.66
C ARG A 330 -15.27 -9.37 1.44
N ALA A 331 -13.99 -9.69 1.48
CA ALA A 331 -13.03 -9.46 0.42
C ALA A 331 -12.54 -10.78 -0.15
N HIS A 332 -12.89 -11.04 -1.40
CA HIS A 332 -12.19 -12.03 -2.21
C HIS A 332 -10.95 -11.37 -2.78
N MET A 333 -9.78 -11.88 -2.43
CA MET A 333 -8.51 -11.30 -2.79
C MET A 333 -7.55 -12.36 -3.33
N THR A 334 -6.58 -11.89 -4.10
CA THR A 334 -5.42 -12.70 -4.47
C THR A 334 -4.26 -12.28 -3.58
N VAL A 335 -3.75 -13.20 -2.77
CA VAL A 335 -2.58 -12.98 -1.91
C VAL A 335 -1.37 -13.64 -2.56
N GLN A 336 -0.26 -12.91 -2.63
CA GLN A 336 1.03 -13.45 -3.04
C GLN A 336 1.81 -13.83 -1.79
N LEU A 337 2.15 -15.12 -1.70
CA LEU A 337 2.96 -15.70 -0.64
C LEU A 337 4.36 -15.98 -1.19
N ILE A 338 5.37 -15.59 -0.43
CA ILE A 338 6.77 -15.95 -0.68
C ILE A 338 7.10 -17.07 0.28
N ARG A 339 7.32 -18.28 -0.25
CA ARG A 339 7.50 -19.51 0.55
C ARG A 339 8.90 -20.06 0.37
N VAL A 340 9.41 -20.70 1.43
CA VAL A 340 10.64 -21.48 1.39
C VAL A 340 10.26 -22.96 1.39
N LYS A 341 10.31 -23.61 0.24
CA LYS A 341 10.05 -25.05 0.10
C LYS A 341 11.30 -25.76 -0.35
N ASP A 342 11.74 -26.77 0.39
CA ASP A 342 12.91 -27.59 0.06
C ASP A 342 14.17 -26.76 -0.27
N GLY A 343 14.41 -25.68 0.50
CA GLY A 343 15.53 -24.77 0.30
C GLY A 343 15.41 -23.83 -0.92
N LYS A 344 14.26 -23.79 -1.58
CA LYS A 344 13.98 -22.91 -2.72
C LYS A 344 12.95 -21.84 -2.39
N LEU A 345 13.14 -20.66 -2.96
CA LEU A 345 12.21 -19.54 -2.86
C LEU A 345 11.14 -19.64 -3.96
N ILE A 346 9.87 -19.75 -3.56
CA ILE A 346 8.73 -19.86 -4.48
C ILE A 346 7.78 -18.69 -4.23
N SER A 347 7.34 -18.04 -5.31
CA SER A 347 6.29 -17.03 -5.27
C SER A 347 4.97 -17.64 -5.75
N GLU A 348 4.03 -17.87 -4.84
CA GLU A 348 2.71 -18.40 -5.16
C GLU A 348 1.66 -17.30 -5.05
N LYS A 349 0.72 -17.23 -6.00
CA LYS A 349 -0.45 -16.34 -5.92
C LYS A 349 -1.68 -17.20 -5.71
N LEU A 350 -2.30 -17.06 -4.55
CA LEU A 350 -3.42 -17.88 -4.13
C LEU A 350 -4.65 -17.02 -3.84
N PRO A 351 -5.85 -17.50 -4.18
CA PRO A 351 -7.09 -16.83 -3.81
C PRO A 351 -7.44 -17.07 -2.35
N PHE A 352 -7.96 -16.03 -1.69
CA PHE A 352 -8.49 -16.09 -0.33
C PHE A 352 -9.76 -15.27 -0.20
N THR A 353 -10.67 -15.74 0.65
CA THR A 353 -11.80 -14.96 1.17
C THR A 353 -11.46 -14.51 2.59
N ALA A 354 -11.61 -13.21 2.87
CA ALA A 354 -11.51 -12.70 4.23
C ALA A 354 -12.68 -11.79 4.59
N ASP A 355 -13.08 -11.84 5.86
CA ASP A 355 -14.08 -10.92 6.41
C ASP A 355 -13.40 -9.92 7.34
N PHE A 356 -13.43 -8.65 6.95
CA PHE A 356 -12.93 -7.53 7.75
C PHE A 356 -14.12 -6.85 8.43
N SER A 357 -14.16 -6.88 9.75
CA SER A 357 -15.26 -6.30 10.53
C SER A 357 -14.78 -5.17 11.43
N ARG A 358 -15.55 -4.08 11.46
CA ARG A 358 -15.43 -3.02 12.45
C ARG A 358 -16.80 -2.69 13.02
N ASN A 359 -16.85 -2.12 14.22
CA ASN A 359 -18.10 -1.59 14.76
C ASN A 359 -18.59 -0.40 13.89
N LYS A 360 -19.90 -0.28 13.66
CA LYS A 360 -20.46 0.83 12.84
C LYS A 360 -20.33 2.20 13.49
N GLU A 361 -20.29 2.27 14.81
CA GLU A 361 -20.09 3.53 15.55
C GLU A 361 -18.66 4.04 15.38
N SER A 362 -17.72 3.13 15.10
CA SER A 362 -16.32 3.45 14.78
C SER A 362 -16.22 4.04 13.37
N LYS A 363 -16.41 5.36 13.28
CA LYS A 363 -16.13 6.14 12.07
C LYS A 363 -14.62 6.17 11.78
N THR A 364 -14.25 6.54 10.56
CA THR A 364 -12.85 6.76 10.16
C THR A 364 -12.33 7.98 10.89
N GLN A 365 -11.83 7.71 12.08
CA GLN A 365 -10.84 8.47 12.81
C GLN A 365 -9.68 7.48 12.89
N ALA A 366 -8.52 7.81 12.34
CA ALA A 366 -7.38 6.95 12.62
C ALA A 366 -7.20 6.98 14.13
N LEU A 367 -7.20 5.80 14.75
CA LEU A 367 -6.64 5.65 16.08
C LEU A 367 -5.30 6.38 16.09
N PRO A 368 -5.09 7.34 16.99
CA PRO A 368 -3.76 7.83 17.26
C PRO A 368 -2.89 6.61 17.54
N ASP A 369 -1.75 6.55 16.87
CA ASP A 369 -0.81 5.43 16.89
C ASP A 369 -0.46 4.91 18.30
N ASN A 370 -0.54 5.81 19.28
CA ASN A 370 -0.19 5.55 20.65
C ASN A 370 -1.36 5.60 21.61
N GLU A 371 -2.62 5.58 21.17
CA GLU A 371 -3.74 5.54 22.11
C GLU A 371 -3.65 4.29 22.99
N VAL A 372 -3.22 4.46 24.25
CA VAL A 372 -3.25 3.38 25.23
C VAL A 372 -4.69 3.08 25.54
N PHE A 373 -5.12 1.90 25.11
CA PHE A 373 -6.45 1.42 25.36
C PHE A 373 -6.64 1.13 26.84
N THR A 374 -7.81 1.46 27.36
CA THR A 374 -8.16 1.17 28.74
C THR A 374 -9.03 -0.07 28.78
N CYS A 375 -8.69 -1.02 29.65
CA CYS A 375 -9.54 -2.18 29.90
C CYS A 375 -10.93 -1.74 30.38
N PRO A 376 -12.03 -2.18 29.76
CA PRO A 376 -13.37 -1.81 30.23
C PRO A 376 -13.68 -2.36 31.63
N SER A 377 -13.00 -3.43 32.08
CA SER A 377 -13.25 -4.04 33.38
C SER A 377 -12.43 -3.46 34.53
N CYS A 378 -11.16 -3.12 34.30
CA CYS A 378 -10.25 -2.67 35.36
C CYS A 378 -9.56 -1.32 35.10
N ALA A 379 -9.89 -0.65 33.98
CA ALA A 379 -9.26 0.58 33.51
C ALA A 379 -7.73 0.50 33.28
N GLY A 380 -7.13 -0.69 33.43
CA GLY A 380 -5.70 -0.89 33.18
C GLY A 380 -5.32 -0.57 31.73
N ALA A 381 -4.11 -0.04 31.55
CA ALA A 381 -3.52 0.21 30.24
C ALA A 381 -3.32 -1.11 29.47
N ILE A 382 -3.77 -1.15 28.22
CA ILE A 382 -3.68 -2.29 27.31
C ILE A 382 -2.82 -1.90 26.11
N SER A 383 -1.84 -2.75 25.79
CA SER A 383 -1.05 -2.60 24.58
C SER A 383 -1.74 -3.32 23.41
N ILE A 384 -1.77 -2.65 22.26
CA ILE A 384 -2.20 -3.24 20.99
C ILE A 384 -1.38 -4.50 20.68
N LEU A 385 -0.07 -4.46 20.91
CA LEU A 385 0.86 -5.56 20.65
C LEU A 385 0.68 -6.78 21.56
N GLU A 386 -0.11 -6.66 22.63
CA GLU A 386 -0.46 -7.78 23.51
C GLU A 386 -1.84 -8.35 23.16
N GLY A 387 -2.25 -8.19 21.90
CA GLY A 387 -3.50 -8.69 21.36
C GLY A 387 -4.74 -8.26 22.13
N GLY A 388 -4.72 -7.07 22.75
CA GLY A 388 -5.87 -6.55 23.50
C GLY A 388 -6.13 -7.24 24.83
N HIS A 389 -5.21 -8.08 25.31
CA HIS A 389 -5.31 -8.75 26.61
C HIS A 389 -4.88 -7.80 27.72
N CYS A 390 -5.72 -7.66 28.75
CA CYS A 390 -5.34 -6.86 29.91
C CYS A 390 -4.40 -7.64 30.83
N ARG A 391 -3.16 -7.16 31.03
CA ARG A 391 -2.20 -7.77 31.97
C ARG A 391 -2.69 -7.81 33.43
N PHE A 392 -3.61 -6.91 33.80
CA PHE A 392 -4.05 -6.76 35.19
C PHE A 392 -5.20 -7.69 35.54
N CYS A 393 -6.21 -7.83 34.67
CA CYS A 393 -7.40 -8.64 34.95
C CYS A 393 -7.63 -9.80 33.99
N GLY A 394 -6.78 -9.96 32.96
CA GLY A 394 -6.92 -11.01 31.94
C GLY A 394 -8.08 -10.82 30.97
N ASN A 395 -8.85 -9.73 31.06
CA ASN A 395 -9.99 -9.50 30.16
C ASN A 395 -9.52 -9.10 28.75
N ASN A 396 -10.24 -9.57 27.73
CA ASN A 396 -9.98 -9.25 26.34
C ASN A 396 -10.80 -8.04 25.89
N THR A 397 -10.13 -7.08 25.27
CA THR A 397 -10.78 -5.88 24.75
C THR A 397 -11.28 -6.12 23.34
N ASP A 398 -12.53 -5.71 23.09
CA ASP A 398 -13.08 -5.73 21.75
C ASP A 398 -12.47 -4.61 20.90
N LEU A 399 -11.46 -4.97 20.12
CA LEU A 399 -10.71 -4.03 19.28
C LEU A 399 -11.42 -3.68 17.97
N SER A 400 -12.58 -4.29 17.69
CA SER A 400 -13.44 -3.89 16.56
C SER A 400 -14.03 -2.47 16.73
N LYS A 401 -14.01 -1.94 17.96
CA LYS A 401 -14.36 -0.54 18.27
C LYS A 401 -13.30 0.46 17.83
N HIS A 402 -12.10 -0.02 17.50
CA HIS A 402 -10.93 0.80 17.26
C HIS A 402 -10.52 0.75 15.78
N GLY A 403 -10.77 -0.35 15.06
CA GLY A 403 -10.54 -0.42 13.63
C GLY A 403 -11.15 -1.68 13.02
N PHE A 404 -10.79 -2.01 11.76
CA PHE A 404 -11.17 -3.32 11.24
C PHE A 404 -10.46 -4.42 12.04
N THR A 405 -11.02 -5.62 12.02
CA THR A 405 -10.43 -6.83 12.59
C THR A 405 -10.70 -7.95 11.60
N LEU A 406 -9.72 -8.82 11.39
CA LEU A 406 -9.88 -10.00 10.55
C LEU A 406 -10.72 -11.04 11.31
N GLN A 407 -11.92 -11.33 10.82
CA GLN A 407 -12.88 -12.26 11.42
C GLN A 407 -12.84 -13.65 10.77
N LEU A 408 -12.50 -13.70 9.48
CA LEU A 408 -12.44 -14.91 8.68
C LEU A 408 -11.26 -14.82 7.72
N MET A 409 -10.60 -15.95 7.49
CA MET A 409 -9.59 -16.09 6.44
C MET A 409 -9.60 -17.53 5.91
N GLU A 410 -10.06 -17.73 4.68
CA GLU A 410 -10.22 -19.05 4.08
C GLU A 410 -9.58 -19.11 2.69
N PRO A 411 -8.90 -20.21 2.33
CA PRO A 411 -8.38 -20.40 0.98
C PRO A 411 -9.54 -20.59 -0.03
N GLY A 412 -9.39 -20.01 -1.22
CA GLY A 412 -10.40 -20.08 -2.27
C GLY A 412 -11.38 -18.90 -2.26
N TRP A 413 -12.46 -19.04 -3.04
CA TRP A 413 -13.52 -18.03 -3.15
C TRP A 413 -14.79 -18.62 -2.54
N VAL A 414 -14.89 -18.52 -1.21
CA VAL A 414 -16.04 -19.02 -0.46
C VAL A 414 -17.17 -18.00 -0.52
N ALA A 415 -18.38 -18.46 -0.87
CA ALA A 415 -19.56 -17.62 -1.12
C ALA A 415 -20.05 -16.88 0.12
#